data_AF-A0A940AHN4-F1
#
_entry.id   AF-A0A940AHN4-F1
#
_cell.length_a   1.000
_cell.length_b   1.000
_cell.length_c   1.000
_cell.angle_alpha   90.00
_cell.angle_beta   90.00
_cell.angle_gamma   90.00
#
_symmetry.space_group_name_H-M   'P 1'
#
loop_
_entity.id
_entity.type
_entity.pdbx_description
1 polymer ?
#
loop_
_entity_poly.entity_id
_entity_poly.type
_entity_poly.pdbx_seq_one_letter_code
_entity_poly.pdbx_strand_id
1 'polypeptide(L)' 'MLVNDHRLVCPQCGELLVRADVEVFSDCPYCSYRFEPCEELEDFILEPEIDAWIRRQPGYTFQIFHSMANRD' A
#
# COMPACT_ATOMS: atom_id res chain seq x y z
N MET A 1 1.06 10.65 12.22
CA MET A 1 0.24 9.96 11.20
C MET A 1 1.13 9.80 9.99
N LEU A 2 1.64 8.61 9.73
CA LEU A 2 2.20 8.27 8.43
C LEU A 2 1.34 7.10 7.96
N VAL A 3 0.17 7.46 7.46
CA VAL A 3 -0.59 6.59 6.57
C VAL A 3 0.03 6.90 5.23
N ASN A 4 0.93 6.05 4.76
CA ASN A 4 1.28 6.04 3.37
C ASN A 4 -0.01 5.66 2.62
N ASP A 5 -0.83 6.65 2.28
CA ASP A 5 -1.89 6.50 1.29
C ASP A 5 -1.18 6.37 -0.07
N HIS A 6 -0.53 5.23 -0.29
CA HIS A 6 -0.08 4.82 -1.61
C HIS A 6 -1.33 4.84 -2.49
N ARG A 7 -1.37 5.76 -3.43
CA ARG A 7 -2.52 5.94 -4.31
C ARG A 7 -2.39 4.94 -5.45
N LEU A 8 -3.21 3.89 -5.45
CA LEU A 8 -3.26 2.96 -6.57
C LEU A 8 -4.09 3.58 -7.70
N VAL A 9 -3.54 3.61 -8.91
CA VAL A 9 -4.26 4.11 -10.09
C VAL A 9 -4.44 2.96 -11.06
N CYS A 10 -5.67 2.76 -11.56
CA CYS A 10 -5.92 1.75 -12.56
C CYS A 10 -5.17 2.09 -13.86
N PRO A 11 -4.36 1.18 -14.42
CA PRO A 11 -3.61 1.45 -15.66
C PRO A 11 -4.52 1.53 -16.89
N GLN A 12 -5.73 0.96 -16.84
CA GLN A 12 -6.66 0.96 -17.96
C GLN A 12 -7.57 2.21 -17.97
N CYS A 13 -8.23 2.53 -16.86
CA CYS A 13 -9.20 3.64 -16.82
C CYS A 13 -8.66 4.90 -16.14
N GLY A 14 -7.49 4.84 -15.48
CA GLY A 14 -6.91 5.98 -14.77
C GLY A 14 -7.61 6.35 -13.47
N GLU A 15 -8.60 5.57 -13.03
CA GLU A 15 -9.30 5.83 -11.77
C GLU A 15 -8.41 5.59 -10.55
N LEU A 16 -8.59 6.43 -9.55
CA LEU A 16 -7.93 6.29 -8.26
C LEU A 16 -8.66 5.22 -7.45
N LEU A 17 -7.92 4.23 -6.98
CA LEU A 17 -8.42 3.10 -6.22
C LEU A 17 -7.95 3.23 -4.77
N VAL A 18 -8.90 3.17 -3.84
CA VAL A 18 -8.57 2.95 -2.45
C VAL A 18 -8.42 1.46 -2.19
N ARG A 19 -7.73 1.06 -1.11
CA ARG A 19 -7.60 -0.37 -0.75
C ARG A 19 -8.93 -1.12 -0.69
N ALA A 20 -9.99 -0.45 -0.22
CA ALA A 20 -11.34 -1.02 -0.18
C ALA A 20 -11.92 -1.30 -1.58
N ASP A 21 -11.47 -0.58 -2.60
CA ASP A 21 -11.89 -0.80 -3.99
C ASP A 21 -11.23 -2.04 -4.61
N VAL A 22 -10.20 -2.61 -3.96
CA VAL A 22 -9.43 -3.78 -4.42
C VAL A 22 -9.84 -5.05 -3.67
N GLU A 23 -11.10 -5.11 -3.21
CA GLU A 23 -11.65 -6.04 -2.21
C GLU A 23 -11.35 -7.54 -2.43
N VAL A 24 -10.93 -7.96 -3.63
CA VAL A 24 -10.52 -9.35 -3.93
C VAL A 24 -9.33 -9.41 -4.91
N PHE A 25 -8.38 -8.47 -4.90
CA PHE A 25 -7.14 -8.43 -5.72
C PHE A 25 -7.27 -8.53 -7.25
N SER A 26 -8.42 -8.93 -7.77
CA SER A 26 -8.51 -9.41 -9.13
C SER A 26 -8.92 -8.30 -10.07
N ASP A 27 -9.83 -7.39 -9.70
CA ASP A 27 -10.43 -6.51 -10.71
C ASP A 27 -10.67 -5.07 -10.22
N CYS A 28 -10.50 -4.10 -11.12
CA CYS A 28 -10.89 -2.71 -10.91
C CYS A 28 -12.43 -2.61 -10.89
N PRO A 29 -13.06 -1.95 -9.89
CA PRO A 29 -14.52 -1.85 -9.83
C PRO A 29 -15.12 -0.95 -10.92
N TYR A 30 -14.31 -0.07 -11.51
CA TYR A 30 -14.78 0.91 -12.51
C TYR A 30 -14.72 0.40 -13.95
N CYS A 31 -13.69 -0.37 -14.31
CA CYS A 31 -13.50 -0.86 -15.68
C CYS A 31 -13.34 -2.38 -15.80
N SER A 32 -13.41 -3.09 -14.67
CA SER A 32 -13.19 -4.55 -14.59
C SER A 32 -11.83 -4.99 -15.12
N TYR A 33 -10.85 -4.08 -15.17
CA TYR A 33 -9.47 -4.41 -15.49
C TYR A 33 -8.93 -5.38 -14.45
N ARG A 34 -8.47 -6.53 -14.91
CA ARG A 34 -7.91 -7.53 -14.02
C ARG A 34 -6.48 -7.14 -13.65
N PHE A 35 -6.21 -6.90 -12.38
CA PHE A 35 -4.85 -6.64 -11.92
C PHE A 35 -4.02 -7.91 -12.03
N GLU A 36 -2.83 -7.80 -12.60
CA GLU A 36 -1.84 -8.87 -12.50
C GLU A 36 -1.28 -8.90 -11.08
N PRO A 37 -1.24 -10.08 -10.42
CA PRO A 37 -0.60 -10.21 -9.12
C PRO A 37 0.90 -9.92 -9.28
N CYS A 38 1.36 -8.85 -8.65
CA CYS A 38 2.75 -8.46 -8.58
C CYS A 38 3.11 -8.04 -7.15
N GLU A 39 4.40 -8.09 -6.83
CA GLU A 39 4.93 -7.76 -5.50
C GLU A 39 4.50 -6.37 -5.03
N GLU A 40 4.52 -5.37 -5.92
CA GLU A 40 4.10 -3.99 -5.61
C GLU A 40 2.62 -3.89 -5.20
N LEU A 41 1.74 -4.66 -5.85
CA LEU A 41 0.31 -4.69 -5.53
C LEU A 41 0.04 -5.45 -4.23
N GLU A 42 0.78 -6.54 -4.00
CA GLU A 42 0.72 -7.30 -2.75
C GLU A 42 1.17 -6.43 -1.57
N ASP A 43 2.32 -5.77 -1.69
CA ASP A 43 2.84 -4.85 -0.67
C ASP A 43 1.85 -3.72 -0.39
N PHE A 44 1.29 -3.10 -1.42
CA PHE A 44 0.28 -2.06 -1.26
C PHE A 44 -0.92 -2.51 -0.41
N ILE A 45 -1.31 -3.78 -0.53
CA ILE A 45 -2.46 -4.35 0.18
C ILE A 45 -2.06 -4.92 1.55
N LEU A 46 -0.83 -5.35 1.75
CA LEU A 46 -0.37 -5.92 3.02
C LEU A 46 0.22 -4.88 3.97
N GLU A 47 0.82 -3.79 3.46
CA GLU A 47 1.63 -2.83 4.24
C GLU A 47 0.93 -2.34 5.53
N PRO A 48 -0.31 -1.83 5.55
CA PRO A 48 -1.00 -1.37 6.76
C PRO A 48 -1.31 -2.47 7.77
N GLU A 49 -1.57 -3.70 7.32
CA GLU A 49 -1.82 -4.84 8.21
C GLU A 49 -0.50 -5.30 8.85
N ILE A 50 0.57 -5.32 8.05
CA ILE A 50 1.94 -5.56 8.54
C ILE A 50 2.32 -4.46 9.55
N ASP A 51 2.06 -3.20 9.24
CA ASP A 51 2.33 -2.05 10.10
C ASP A 51 1.56 -2.13 11.42
N ALA A 52 0.26 -2.47 11.35
CA ALA A 52 -0.58 -2.66 12.52
C ALA A 52 -0.09 -3.84 13.37
N TRP A 53 0.35 -4.93 12.73
CA TRP A 53 0.89 -6.09 13.40
C TRP A 53 2.23 -5.79 14.08
N ILE A 54 3.15 -5.09 13.40
CA ILE A 54 4.46 -4.67 13.95
C ILE A 54 4.26 -3.82 15.20
N ARG A 55 3.34 -2.85 15.16
CA ARG A 55 3.04 -1.97 16.30
C ARG A 55 2.48 -2.70 17.52
N ARG A 56 1.90 -3.89 17.34
CA ARG A 56 1.37 -4.73 18.42
C ARG A 56 2.42 -5.67 19.03
N GLN A 57 3.63 -5.75 18.45
CA GLN A 57 4.66 -6.65 18.96
C GLN A 57 5.24 -6.14 20.29
N PRO A 58 5.47 -7.02 21.27
CA PRO A 58 6.11 -6.65 22.53
C PRO A 58 7.53 -6.15 22.28
N GLY A 59 7.87 -4.98 22.83
CA GLY A 59 9.19 -4.36 22.67
C GLY A 59 9.36 -3.50 21.40
N TYR A 60 8.30 -3.30 20.61
CA TYR A 60 8.33 -2.33 19.51
C TYR A 60 8.61 -0.92 20.02
N THR A 61 9.66 -0.30 19.50
CA THR A 61 9.97 1.13 19.68
C THR A 61 9.95 1.80 18.31
N PHE A 62 9.20 2.90 18.18
CA PHE A 62 9.09 3.64 16.93
C PHE A 62 10.43 4.27 16.57
N GLN A 63 11.16 3.64 15.64
CA GLN A 63 12.39 4.19 15.09
C GLN A 63 12.02 5.12 13.93
N ILE A 64 12.18 6.43 14.13
CA ILE A 64 12.11 7.40 13.04
C ILE A 64 13.34 7.18 12.18
N PHE A 65 13.21 6.44 11.08
CA PHE A 65 14.18 6.50 10.00
C PHE A 65 14.01 7.84 9.29
N HIS A 66 14.71 8.85 9.79
CA HIS A 66 14.97 10.08 9.05
C HIS A 66 16.00 9.70 7.98
N SER A 67 15.54 9.40 6.77
CA SER A 67 16.43 9.35 5.62
C SER A 67 17.05 10.74 5.46
N MET A 68 18.27 10.91 5.98
CA MET A 68 19.12 12.04 5.65
C MET A 68 19.40 11.96 4.15
N ALA A 69 18.55 12.59 3.35
CA ALA A 69 18.91 13.07 2.03
C ALA A 69 19.97 14.17 2.23
N ASN A 70 21.24 13.76 2.31
CA ASN A 70 22.36 14.57 1.84
C ASN A 70 23.64 13.76 1.73
N ARG A 71 24.12 13.60 0.50
CA ARG A 71 25.55 13.60 0.14
C ARG A 71 25.64 13.91 -1.36
N ASP A 72 25.89 15.20 -1.60
CA ASP A 72 26.73 15.83 -2.63
C ASP A 72 26.82 15.22 -4.03
#